data_AF-A0A6P7JEF8-F1
#
_entry.id   AF-A0A6P7JEF8-F1
#
_cell.length_a   1.000
_cell.length_b   1.000
_cell.length_c   1.000
_cell.angle_alpha   90.00
_cell.angle_beta   90.00
_cell.angle_gamma   90.00
#
_symmetry.space_group_name_H-M   'P 1'
#
loop_
_entity.id
_entity.type
_entity.pdbx_description
1 polymer ?
#
loop_
_entity_poly.entity_id
_entity_poly.type
_entity_poly.pdbx_seq_one_letter_code
_entity_poly.pdbx_strand_id
1 'polypeptide(L)'
;MTAAAAVCSQLDCGSVVSVQRAQSPPGRAQIHCSDSVRLVEGTNVCSGRLEVKSDQSWSSVCEDDFNLQNAEVVCRELGCGAPSVFKGGLYGAAEDPVWMRRFQCGGHESALLDCGSSQSTENSCSAGKAVGLTCSGTAAAFISGSELLLCFNHFH
;
A
#
# COMPACT_ATOMS: atom_id res chain seq x y z
N MET A 1 -14.08 -17.96 17.78
CA MET A 1 -13.25 -17.40 16.71
C MET A 1 -14.19 -16.99 15.60
N THR A 2 -14.50 -15.70 15.54
CA THR A 2 -15.67 -15.13 14.88
C THR A 2 -15.52 -15.14 13.36
N ALA A 3 -16.57 -15.52 12.64
CA ALA A 3 -16.60 -15.70 11.19
C ALA A 3 -16.10 -14.48 10.37
N ALA A 4 -16.11 -13.28 10.96
CA ALA A 4 -15.62 -12.05 10.34
C ALA A 4 -14.10 -12.04 10.08
N ALA A 5 -13.29 -12.68 10.94
CA ALA A 5 -11.84 -12.77 10.75
C ALA A 5 -11.46 -13.65 9.54
N ALA A 6 -12.33 -14.60 9.17
CA ALA A 6 -12.10 -15.53 8.06
C ALA A 6 -12.35 -14.91 6.67
N VAL A 7 -13.02 -13.75 6.59
CA VAL A 7 -13.40 -13.14 5.30
C VAL A 7 -12.27 -12.30 4.70
N CYS A 8 -11.44 -11.62 5.50
CA CYS A 8 -10.35 -10.79 4.96
C CYS A 8 -9.13 -11.64 4.51
N SER A 9 -8.93 -12.83 5.08
CA SER A 9 -7.81 -13.74 4.74
C SER A 9 -7.95 -14.47 3.39
N GLN A 10 -9.07 -14.29 2.69
CA GLN A 10 -9.35 -14.89 1.36
C GLN A 10 -9.33 -13.87 0.22
N LEU A 11 -8.93 -12.63 0.51
CA LEU A 11 -8.81 -11.58 -0.50
C LEU A 11 -7.38 -11.62 -1.05
N ASP A 12 -7.22 -11.92 -2.34
CA ASP A 12 -5.96 -11.76 -3.10
C ASP A 12 -5.59 -10.28 -3.33
N CYS A 13 -5.79 -9.43 -2.32
CA CYS A 13 -5.61 -7.99 -2.41
C CYS A 13 -4.19 -7.58 -1.98
N GLY A 14 -3.61 -6.60 -2.68
CA GLY A 14 -2.37 -5.97 -2.26
C GLY A 14 -2.53 -5.11 -1.02
N SER A 15 -3.50 -4.19 -1.04
CA SER A 15 -3.91 -3.39 0.12
C SER A 15 -5.40 -3.08 0.07
N VAL A 16 -6.07 -3.17 1.22
CA VAL A 16 -7.49 -2.79 1.34
C VAL A 16 -7.58 -1.27 1.49
N VAL A 17 -8.16 -0.61 0.48
CA VAL A 17 -8.28 0.85 0.36
C VAL A 17 -9.55 1.36 1.02
N SER A 18 -10.67 0.66 0.81
CA SER A 18 -11.93 1.00 1.48
C SER A 18 -12.88 -0.17 1.60
N VAL A 19 -13.79 -0.10 2.57
CA VAL A 19 -14.86 -1.06 2.75
C VAL A 19 -16.19 -0.31 2.74
N GLN A 20 -17.04 -0.60 1.76
CA GLN A 20 -18.37 0.00 1.62
C GLN A 20 -19.45 -1.02 1.93
N ARG A 21 -20.55 -0.63 2.59
CA ARG A 21 -21.70 -1.53 2.74
C ARG A 21 -22.37 -1.73 1.38
N ALA A 22 -22.57 -2.98 0.97
CA ALA A 22 -23.39 -3.28 -0.19
C ALA A 22 -24.84 -2.89 0.13
N GLN A 23 -25.47 -2.14 -0.77
CA GLN A 23 -26.84 -1.67 -0.60
C GLN A 23 -27.86 -2.82 -0.70
N SER A 24 -27.49 -3.93 -1.36
CA SER A 24 -28.31 -5.14 -1.46
C SER A 24 -27.45 -6.35 -1.86
N PRO A 25 -27.58 -7.51 -1.21
CA PRO A 25 -28.34 -7.78 0.01
C PRO A 25 -27.66 -7.21 1.28
N PRO A 26 -28.43 -6.91 2.34
CA PRO A 26 -27.90 -6.43 3.62
C PRO A 26 -26.96 -7.46 4.25
N GLY A 27 -25.87 -6.99 4.87
CA GLY A 27 -24.83 -7.84 5.47
C GLY A 27 -23.66 -8.18 4.55
N ARG A 28 -23.66 -7.71 3.29
CA ARG A 28 -22.46 -7.74 2.42
C ARG A 28 -21.69 -6.42 2.50
N ALA A 29 -20.38 -6.52 2.45
CA ALA A 29 -19.49 -5.39 2.24
C ALA A 29 -18.79 -5.54 0.88
N GLN A 30 -18.60 -4.43 0.18
CA GLN A 30 -17.70 -4.31 -0.96
C GLN A 30 -16.34 -3.86 -0.42
N ILE A 31 -15.29 -4.56 -0.80
CA ILE A 31 -13.93 -4.23 -0.43
C ILE A 31 -13.25 -3.71 -1.69
N HIS A 32 -12.78 -2.47 -1.64
CA HIS A 32 -11.95 -1.88 -2.69
C HIS A 32 -10.50 -2.12 -2.33
N CYS A 33 -9.78 -2.74 -3.26
CA CYS A 33 -8.38 -3.07 -3.10
C CYS A 33 -7.52 -2.23 -4.05
N SER A 34 -6.30 -1.92 -3.61
CA SER A 34 -5.20 -1.63 -4.52
C SER A 34 -4.49 -2.94 -4.81
N ASP A 35 -4.44 -3.29 -6.09
CA ASP A 35 -3.69 -4.43 -6.60
C ASP A 35 -2.27 -4.05 -7.06
N SER A 36 -1.95 -2.76 -7.01
CA SER A 36 -0.71 -2.21 -7.57
C SER A 36 0.32 -1.88 -6.49
N VAL A 37 -0.13 -1.43 -5.31
CA VAL A 37 0.77 -1.03 -4.22
C VAL A 37 0.33 -1.62 -2.88
N ARG A 38 1.29 -1.84 -1.99
CA ARG A 38 1.03 -2.17 -0.59
C ARG A 38 2.04 -1.58 0.38
N LEU A 39 1.60 -1.34 1.61
CA LEU A 39 2.46 -0.96 2.73
C LEU A 39 2.57 -2.13 3.71
N VAL A 40 3.79 -2.61 3.96
CA VAL A 40 4.09 -3.76 4.84
C VAL A 40 5.00 -3.34 6.00
N GLU A 41 5.06 -4.14 7.08
CA GLU A 41 5.90 -3.87 8.26
C GLU A 41 5.67 -2.49 8.91
N GLY A 42 4.50 -1.89 8.69
CA GLY A 42 4.11 -0.62 9.28
C GLY A 42 3.24 -0.75 10.52
N THR A 43 3.09 0.35 11.24
CA THR A 43 2.27 0.42 12.47
C THR A 43 0.77 0.46 12.22
N ASN A 44 0.37 0.81 11.00
CA ASN A 44 -1.01 0.95 10.54
C ASN A 44 -1.07 0.81 9.02
N VAL A 45 -2.27 0.70 8.45
CA VAL A 45 -2.50 0.51 7.00
C VAL A 45 -2.07 1.69 6.11
N CYS A 46 -1.81 2.86 6.68
CA CYS A 46 -1.31 4.05 5.99
C CYS A 46 0.18 4.31 6.26
N SER A 47 0.89 3.30 6.76
CA SER A 47 2.30 3.38 7.09
C SER A 47 2.98 2.06 6.76
N GLY A 48 4.22 2.07 6.30
CA GLY A 48 4.99 0.85 6.07
C GLY A 48 6.00 0.99 4.95
N ARG A 49 6.74 -0.08 4.69
CA ARG A 49 7.59 -0.23 3.51
C ARG A 49 6.71 -0.35 2.28
N LEU A 50 7.01 0.47 1.26
CA LEU A 50 6.29 0.45 0.00
C LEU A 50 6.76 -0.70 -0.87
N GLU A 51 5.81 -1.54 -1.27
CA GLU A 51 6.01 -2.58 -2.27
C GLU A 51 5.03 -2.39 -3.43
N VAL A 52 5.51 -2.64 -4.64
CA VAL A 52 4.75 -2.50 -5.89
C VAL A 52 4.66 -3.86 -6.58
N LYS A 53 3.51 -4.17 -7.16
CA LYS A 53 3.28 -5.43 -7.86
C LYS A 53 3.77 -5.34 -9.32
N SER A 54 4.65 -6.25 -9.73
CA SER A 54 5.04 -6.52 -11.12
C SER A 54 4.87 -7.99 -11.43
N ASP A 55 4.15 -8.35 -12.51
CA ASP A 55 4.11 -9.73 -13.03
C ASP A 55 3.90 -10.80 -11.93
N GLN A 56 2.98 -10.53 -11.00
CA GLN A 56 2.63 -11.35 -9.82
C GLN A 56 3.63 -11.37 -8.65
N SER A 57 4.74 -10.65 -8.74
CA SER A 57 5.71 -10.48 -7.66
C SER A 57 5.61 -9.10 -7.02
N TRP A 58 5.90 -9.01 -5.72
CA TRP A 58 6.01 -7.75 -5.01
C TRP A 58 7.47 -7.32 -4.98
N SER A 59 7.74 -6.06 -5.27
CA SER A 59 9.08 -5.52 -5.27
C SER A 59 9.16 -4.24 -4.46
N SER A 60 10.22 -4.11 -3.68
CA SER A 60 10.47 -2.90 -2.89
C SER A 60 10.96 -1.77 -3.78
N VAL A 61 10.54 -0.54 -3.49
CA VAL A 61 10.98 0.65 -4.24
C VAL A 61 12.16 1.33 -3.52
N CYS A 62 13.16 1.75 -4.28
CA CYS A 62 14.29 2.51 -3.73
C CYS A 62 13.91 3.96 -3.44
N GLU A 63 14.42 4.48 -2.32
CA GLU A 63 14.32 5.90 -1.95
C GLU A 63 14.85 6.82 -3.06
N ASP A 64 15.96 6.46 -3.70
CA ASP A 64 16.55 7.29 -4.77
C ASP A 64 15.60 7.44 -5.98
N ASP A 65 14.75 6.44 -6.24
CA ASP A 65 13.78 6.43 -7.33
C ASP A 65 12.37 6.87 -6.91
N PHE A 66 12.22 7.35 -5.67
CA PHE A 66 10.94 7.72 -5.09
C PHE A 66 10.93 9.17 -4.62
N ASN A 67 10.01 9.97 -5.17
CA ASN A 67 9.87 11.39 -4.84
C ASN A 67 8.53 11.68 -4.17
N LEU A 68 8.32 12.95 -3.79
CA LEU A 68 7.09 13.41 -3.16
C LEU A 68 5.85 13.19 -4.05
N GLN A 69 5.96 13.38 -5.37
CA GLN A 69 4.83 13.16 -6.28
C GLN A 69 4.40 11.69 -6.30
N ASN A 70 5.35 10.76 -6.26
CA ASN A 70 5.07 9.34 -6.14
C ASN A 70 4.40 9.04 -4.79
N ALA A 71 4.85 9.67 -3.71
CA ALA A 71 4.25 9.55 -2.39
C ALA A 71 2.79 10.06 -2.35
N GLU A 72 2.50 11.17 -3.03
CA GLU A 72 1.14 11.70 -3.17
C GLU A 72 0.21 10.74 -3.90
N VAL A 73 0.69 10.15 -5.01
CA VAL A 73 -0.07 9.14 -5.76
C VAL A 73 -0.34 7.91 -4.89
N VAL A 74 0.66 7.36 -4.20
CA VAL A 74 0.47 6.18 -3.34
C VAL A 74 -0.48 6.45 -2.19
N CYS A 75 -0.31 7.55 -1.45
CA CYS A 75 -1.20 7.86 -0.34
C CYS A 75 -2.64 8.11 -0.80
N ARG A 76 -2.83 8.69 -2.00
CA ARG A 76 -4.15 8.84 -2.61
C ARG A 76 -4.74 7.50 -3.07
N GLU A 77 -3.94 6.67 -3.73
CA GLU A 77 -4.32 5.32 -4.17
C GLU A 77 -4.79 4.47 -2.98
N LEU A 78 -4.12 4.60 -1.83
CA LEU A 78 -4.46 3.93 -0.58
C LEU A 78 -5.60 4.60 0.21
N GLY A 79 -6.12 5.75 -0.24
CA GLY A 79 -7.15 6.50 0.47
C GLY A 79 -6.67 7.05 1.83
N CYS A 80 -5.36 7.16 2.01
CA CYS A 80 -4.69 7.57 3.24
C CYS A 80 -4.35 9.06 3.29
N GLY A 81 -4.96 9.88 2.43
CA GLY A 81 -4.75 11.33 2.41
C GLY A 81 -3.40 11.76 1.84
N ALA A 82 -2.76 12.77 2.44
CA ALA A 82 -1.48 13.32 1.97
C ALA A 82 -0.27 12.59 2.59
N PRO A 83 0.88 12.51 1.90
CA PRO A 83 2.10 11.96 2.47
C PRO A 83 2.62 12.83 3.62
N SER A 84 2.96 12.20 4.75
CA SER A 84 3.56 12.88 5.91
C SER A 84 5.06 12.68 5.98
N VAL A 85 5.51 11.44 5.76
CA VAL A 85 6.92 11.06 5.87
C VAL A 85 7.23 10.01 4.80
N PHE A 86 8.35 10.15 4.09
CA PHE A 86 8.93 9.08 3.29
C PHE A 86 10.46 9.11 3.40
N LYS A 87 11.08 7.96 3.72
CA LYS A 87 12.54 7.78 3.77
C LYS A 87 12.93 6.31 3.61
N GLY A 88 14.16 6.07 3.15
CA GLY A 88 14.77 4.76 3.10
C GLY A 88 14.94 4.15 4.50
N GLY A 89 14.63 2.86 4.64
CA GLY A 89 14.96 2.08 5.84
C GLY A 89 14.08 2.35 7.07
N LEU A 90 13.01 3.13 6.93
CA LEU A 90 12.08 3.43 8.02
C LEU A 90 11.39 2.18 8.58
N TYR A 91 11.13 1.17 7.74
CA TYR A 91 10.40 -0.05 8.08
C TYR A 91 11.21 -1.31 7.73
N GLY A 92 12.52 -1.25 7.96
CA GLY A 92 13.46 -2.35 7.69
C GLY A 92 14.05 -2.33 6.28
N ALA A 93 14.99 -3.25 6.04
CA ALA A 93 15.59 -3.44 4.72
C ALA A 93 14.59 -4.11 3.76
N ALA A 94 14.70 -3.78 2.46
CA ALA A 94 14.08 -4.62 1.44
C ALA A 94 14.84 -5.93 1.38
N GLU A 95 14.11 -7.04 1.36
CA GLU A 95 14.63 -8.28 0.78
C GLU A 95 14.31 -8.28 -0.72
N ASP A 96 15.19 -8.86 -1.52
CA ASP A 96 15.00 -8.97 -2.97
C ASP A 96 13.64 -9.63 -3.29
N PRO A 97 12.87 -9.11 -4.27
CA PRO A 97 13.32 -8.26 -5.38
C PRO A 97 13.11 -6.75 -5.21
N VAL A 98 13.99 -5.97 -5.83
CA VAL A 98 13.93 -4.50 -5.94
C VAL A 98 13.28 -4.08 -7.26
N TRP A 99 12.45 -3.05 -7.20
CA TRP A 99 11.83 -2.46 -8.37
C TRP A 99 12.86 -1.69 -9.22
N MET A 100 13.05 -2.11 -10.48
CA MET A 100 14.11 -1.61 -11.37
C MET A 100 13.72 -0.40 -12.25
N ARG A 101 12.59 0.27 -11.97
CA ARG A 101 12.16 1.46 -12.73
C ARG A 101 11.92 2.67 -11.83
N ARG A 102 12.26 3.86 -12.29
CA ARG A 102 11.89 5.10 -11.61
C ARG A 102 10.49 5.53 -12.02
N PHE A 103 9.62 5.80 -11.05
CA PHE A 103 8.32 6.40 -11.30
C PHE A 103 8.45 7.91 -11.50
N GLN A 104 7.84 8.42 -12.56
CA GLN A 104 7.83 9.83 -12.94
C GLN A 104 6.39 10.36 -12.88
N CYS A 105 5.79 10.31 -11.69
CA CYS A 105 4.44 10.80 -11.50
C CYS A 105 4.37 12.33 -11.58
N GLY A 106 3.30 12.84 -12.19
CA GLY A 106 2.90 14.25 -12.14
C GLY A 106 2.09 14.61 -10.90
N GLY A 107 1.74 13.65 -10.04
CA GLY A 107 1.02 13.85 -8.78
C GLY A 107 -0.51 13.82 -8.93
N HIS A 108 -1.03 13.56 -10.13
CA HIS A 108 -2.47 13.57 -10.44
C HIS A 108 -3.01 12.18 -10.84
N GLU A 109 -2.11 11.20 -10.96
CA GLU A 109 -2.41 9.82 -11.33
C GLU A 109 -3.23 9.09 -10.26
N SER A 110 -4.12 8.21 -10.68
CA SER A 110 -4.97 7.45 -9.74
C SER A 110 -4.22 6.31 -9.08
N ALA A 111 -3.25 5.70 -9.78
CA ALA A 111 -2.39 4.65 -9.27
C ALA A 111 -0.91 4.88 -9.61
N LEU A 112 0.00 4.33 -8.82
CA LEU A 112 1.45 4.47 -9.04
C LEU A 112 1.90 3.85 -10.37
N LEU A 113 1.24 2.76 -10.80
CA LEU A 113 1.52 2.10 -12.08
C LEU A 113 0.98 2.88 -13.30
N ASP A 114 0.12 3.87 -13.11
CA ASP A 114 -0.34 4.76 -14.19
C ASP A 114 0.71 5.84 -14.53
N CYS A 115 1.68 6.04 -13.63
CA CYS A 115 2.76 6.98 -13.87
C CYS A 115 3.70 6.48 -14.97
N GLY A 116 4.27 7.43 -15.71
CA GLY A 116 5.40 7.13 -16.59
C GLY A 116 6.53 6.47 -15.80
N SER A 117 7.20 5.49 -16.40
CA SER A 117 8.35 4.83 -15.79
C SER A 117 9.55 4.82 -16.72
N SER A 118 10.74 4.97 -16.13
CA SER A 118 12.02 4.94 -16.84
C SER A 118 12.94 3.91 -16.19
N GLN A 119 13.95 3.39 -16.91
CA GLN A 119 14.94 2.51 -16.29
C GLN A 119 15.57 3.22 -15.10
N SER A 120 15.64 2.53 -13.95
CA SER A 120 16.44 3.03 -12.84
C SER A 120 17.91 3.06 -13.25
N THR A 121 18.62 4.10 -12.82
CA THR A 121 20.08 4.16 -12.94
C THR A 121 20.79 3.30 -11.90
N GLU A 122 20.06 2.91 -10.85
CA GLU A 122 20.53 2.05 -9.77
C GLU A 122 20.12 0.61 -10.09
N ASN A 123 21.09 -0.23 -10.45
CA ASN A 123 20.84 -1.66 -10.68
C ASN A 123 20.61 -2.45 -9.38
N SER A 124 20.70 -1.80 -8.21
CA SER A 124 20.55 -2.43 -6.91
C SER A 124 20.11 -1.42 -5.85
N CYS A 125 19.07 -1.73 -5.08
CA CYS A 125 18.85 -1.07 -3.79
C CYS A 125 19.79 -1.69 -2.77
N SER A 126 20.55 -0.86 -2.05
CA SER A 126 21.22 -1.35 -0.84
C SER A 126 20.18 -1.72 0.22
N ALA A 127 20.47 -2.77 1.01
CA ALA A 127 19.67 -3.14 2.17
C ALA A 127 19.57 -1.92 3.12
N GLY A 128 18.37 -1.33 3.19
CA GLY A 128 18.11 -0.09 3.94
C GLY A 128 17.73 1.12 3.09
N LYS A 129 17.74 1.03 1.76
CA LYS A 129 17.21 2.07 0.85
C LYS A 129 15.76 1.83 0.42
N ALA A 130 15.13 0.77 0.91
CA ALA A 130 13.72 0.51 0.67
C ALA A 130 12.89 1.66 1.23
N VAL A 131 12.08 2.31 0.39
CA VAL A 131 11.32 3.46 0.83
C VAL A 131 10.19 3.03 1.76
N GLY A 132 10.20 3.60 2.95
CA GLY A 132 9.06 3.61 3.85
C GLY A 132 8.21 4.84 3.59
N LEU A 133 6.89 4.67 3.63
CA LEU A 133 5.92 5.74 3.47
C LEU A 133 4.99 5.79 4.70
N THR A 134 4.71 6.99 5.17
CA THR A 134 3.66 7.28 6.16
C THR A 134 2.77 8.37 5.60
N CYS A 135 1.48 8.10 5.52
CA CYS A 135 0.47 9.06 5.09
C CYS A 135 -0.27 9.66 6.31
N SER A 136 -0.80 10.88 6.16
CA SER A 136 -1.43 11.64 7.24
C SER A 136 -2.85 11.22 7.56
N GLY A 137 -3.54 10.59 6.59
CA GLY A 137 -4.92 10.19 6.73
C GLY A 137 -5.04 8.92 7.56
N THR A 138 -6.07 8.87 8.39
CA THR A 138 -6.56 7.61 8.91
C THR A 138 -7.20 6.86 7.75
N ALA A 139 -6.71 5.67 7.39
CA ALA A 139 -7.49 4.80 6.53
C ALA A 139 -8.90 4.68 7.11
N ALA A 140 -9.89 4.61 6.23
CA ALA A 140 -11.28 4.48 6.62
C ALA A 140 -11.51 3.13 7.34
N ALA A 141 -11.16 3.07 8.63
CA ALA A 141 -11.57 2.02 9.54
C ALA A 141 -13.07 2.23 9.79
N PHE A 142 -13.90 1.58 8.98
CA PHE A 142 -15.35 1.64 9.16
C PHE A 142 -15.73 0.80 10.38
N ILE A 143 -16.05 1.47 11.49
CA ILE A 143 -16.69 0.87 12.65
C ILE A 143 -18.16 0.61 12.30
N SER A 144 -18.59 -0.65 12.34
CA SER A 144 -19.99 -1.04 12.17
C SER A 144 -20.43 -1.87 13.37
N GLY A 145 -21.00 -1.23 14.40
CA GLY A 145 -21.45 -1.93 15.61
C GLY A 145 -20.29 -2.51 16.41
N SER A 146 -20.58 -3.17 17.53
CA SER A 146 -19.61 -3.71 18.52
C SER A 146 -18.61 -4.76 17.99
N GLU A 147 -18.55 -4.98 16.69
CA GLU A 147 -17.59 -5.84 16.02
C GLU A 147 -16.62 -4.97 15.21
N LEU A 148 -15.43 -4.75 15.78
CA LEU A 148 -14.30 -4.22 15.04
C LEU A 148 -14.03 -5.15 13.85
N LEU A 149 -14.39 -4.74 12.64
CA LEU A 149 -13.91 -5.35 11.40
C LEU A 149 -12.44 -5.00 11.25
N LEU A 150 -11.62 -5.78 11.93
CA LEU A 150 -10.19 -5.77 11.80
C LEU A 150 -9.83 -6.60 10.58
N CYS A 151 -9.89 -6.00 9.37
CA CYS A 151 -9.02 -6.47 8.30
C CYS A 151 -7.58 -6.06 8.66
N PHE A 152 -7.10 -6.53 9.81
CA PHE A 152 -5.71 -6.48 10.17
C PHE A 152 -5.03 -7.57 9.36
N ASN A 153 -4.01 -7.18 8.59
CA ASN A 153 -3.01 -8.10 8.08
C ASN A 153 -2.48 -8.94 9.24
N HIS A 154 -2.96 -10.17 9.35
CA HIS A 154 -2.36 -11.19 10.19
C HIS A 154 -1.42 -11.99 9.30
N PHE A 155 -0.18 -11.51 9.16
CA PHE A 155 0.93 -12.30 8.63
C PHE A 155 1.52 -13.10 9.80
N HIS A 156 1.51 -14.43 9.69
CA HIS A 156 2.26 -15.34 10.55
C HIS A 156 3.14 -16.22 9.67
#